data_AF-A0A9E2NU16-F1
#
_entry.id   AF-A0A9E2NU16-F1
#
_cell.length_a   1.000
_cell.length_b   1.000
_cell.length_c   1.000
_cell.angle_alpha   90.00
_cell.angle_beta   90.00
_cell.angle_gamma   90.00
#
_symmetry.space_group_name_H-M   'P 1'
#
loop_
_entity.id
_entity.type
_entity.pdbx_description
1 polymer ?
#
loop_
_entity_poly.entity_id
_entity_poly.type
_entity_poly.pdbx_seq_one_letter_code
_entity_poly.pdbx_strand_id
1 'polypeptide(L)'
;MTLNVQAGAVLKADNSEKKFVAAYIGKPAAPHEAFILANKAQNVKLIGSGTIDGDGEHSWWPEALEVRKAVRSGNTALFEKRFPGVKLANGMPRPWLVEFNEVEGGVIYGLNFVNSPMLNLVIRNCNDVLLDSVKVTAPVESPNTDGVDIVSSKYVTVINSEIYTGDDNVAIKSGVDQVTAGPSENIVIKDSLFREGHGVSIGSETANGIGRLPLKTASSSTLKTASASNQRAIAAIRSARLTLMASPWIALIRRSWSPFPMPGNPGLLAWA
;
A
#
# COMPACT_ATOMS: atom_id res chain seq x y z
N MET A 1 22.64 5.24 5.44
CA MET A 1 22.29 6.68 5.58
C MET A 1 21.08 6.80 6.50
N THR A 2 20.98 7.86 7.31
CA THR A 2 19.86 8.05 8.25
C THR A 2 19.24 9.43 8.09
N LEU A 3 17.93 9.48 7.87
CA LEU A 3 17.11 10.68 8.05
C LEU A 3 16.39 10.57 9.40
N ASN A 4 16.65 11.52 10.30
CA ASN A 4 16.01 11.58 11.62
C ASN A 4 15.06 12.78 11.70
N VAL A 5 13.77 12.52 11.83
CA VAL A 5 12.72 13.54 11.98
C VAL A 5 12.36 13.65 13.45
N GLN A 6 12.89 14.70 14.09
CA GLN A 6 12.77 14.87 15.53
C GLN A 6 11.33 15.14 15.99
N ALA A 7 11.07 14.89 17.27
CA ALA A 7 9.80 15.22 17.92
C ALA A 7 9.41 16.68 17.63
N GLY A 8 8.15 16.90 17.23
CA GLY A 8 7.62 18.23 16.89
C GLY A 8 8.00 18.75 15.50
N ALA A 9 8.94 18.11 14.80
CA ALA A 9 9.22 18.44 13.40
C ALA A 9 8.12 17.89 12.48
N VAL A 10 7.80 18.66 11.44
CA VAL A 10 6.88 18.24 10.37
C VAL A 10 7.60 18.42 9.03
N LEU A 11 7.79 17.32 8.30
CA LEU A 11 8.14 17.39 6.87
C LEU A 11 6.84 17.33 6.08
N LYS A 12 6.44 18.48 5.53
CA LYS A 12 5.23 18.58 4.72
C LYS A 12 5.58 18.54 3.23
N ALA A 13 4.91 17.67 2.50
CA ALA A 13 5.02 17.58 1.05
C ALA A 13 4.47 18.86 0.40
N ASP A 14 5.08 19.24 -0.71
CA ASP A 14 4.51 20.25 -1.58
C ASP A 14 3.38 19.61 -2.39
N ASN A 15 2.25 20.31 -2.57
CA ASN A 15 1.11 19.77 -3.30
C ASN A 15 1.04 20.20 -4.78
N SER A 16 2.16 20.67 -5.33
CA SER A 16 2.27 20.99 -6.75
C SER A 16 2.43 19.73 -7.58
N GLU A 17 1.37 19.32 -8.29
CA GLU A 17 1.37 18.16 -9.20
C GLU A 17 2.58 18.12 -10.16
N LYS A 18 3.02 19.28 -10.65
CA LYS A 18 4.16 19.40 -11.58
C LYS A 18 5.51 18.96 -10.99
N LYS A 19 5.62 18.86 -9.67
CA LYS A 19 6.86 18.42 -8.99
C LYS A 19 6.97 16.91 -8.92
N PHE A 20 5.89 16.18 -9.14
CA PHE A 20 5.87 14.73 -9.01
C PHE A 20 5.66 14.02 -10.33
N VAL A 21 6.16 12.79 -10.35
CA VAL A 21 5.94 11.85 -11.44
C VAL A 21 4.92 10.82 -10.98
N ALA A 22 4.08 10.36 -11.90
CA ALA A 22 3.12 9.29 -11.65
C ALA A 22 3.79 8.05 -11.03
N ALA A 23 3.38 7.67 -9.82
CA ALA A 23 3.79 6.43 -9.16
C ALA A 23 2.72 5.35 -9.38
N TYR A 24 3.16 4.15 -9.77
CA TYR A 24 2.31 2.97 -9.93
C TYR A 24 3.15 1.69 -10.03
N ILE A 25 2.56 0.56 -9.70
CA ILE A 25 3.21 -0.76 -9.76
C ILE A 25 3.27 -1.23 -11.22
N GLY A 26 4.40 -1.82 -11.61
CA GLY A 26 4.64 -2.35 -12.97
C GLY A 26 5.61 -1.51 -13.81
N LYS A 27 6.35 -0.58 -13.19
CA LYS A 27 7.44 0.16 -13.85
C LYS A 27 8.65 0.30 -12.92
N PRO A 28 9.85 0.57 -13.47
CA PRO A 28 11.02 0.95 -12.67
C PRO A 28 10.76 2.20 -11.85
N ALA A 29 11.46 2.32 -10.72
CA ALA A 29 11.38 3.49 -9.87
C ALA A 29 11.91 4.76 -10.56
N ALA A 30 11.26 5.88 -10.32
CA ALA A 30 11.62 7.18 -10.89
C ALA A 30 11.80 8.25 -9.79
N PRO A 31 12.78 9.16 -9.94
CA PRO A 31 12.85 10.35 -9.09
C PRO A 31 11.52 11.10 -9.07
N HIS A 32 11.16 11.60 -7.88
CA HIS A 32 9.92 12.35 -7.62
C HIS A 32 8.61 11.57 -7.77
N GLU A 33 8.63 10.22 -7.78
CA GLU A 33 7.39 9.44 -7.68
C GLU A 33 6.90 9.27 -6.23
N ALA A 34 7.80 9.48 -5.26
CA ALA A 34 7.46 9.54 -3.84
C ALA A 34 8.03 10.81 -3.19
N PHE A 35 7.42 11.27 -2.09
CA PHE A 35 7.94 12.41 -1.34
C PHE A 35 9.28 12.10 -0.68
N ILE A 36 9.44 10.90 -0.12
CA ILE A 36 10.73 10.35 0.31
C ILE A 36 10.99 9.06 -0.46
N LEU A 37 12.05 9.05 -1.29
CA LEU A 37 12.47 7.87 -2.04
C LEU A 37 13.88 7.44 -1.61
N ALA A 38 14.00 6.23 -1.08
CA ALA A 38 15.26 5.50 -1.00
C ALA A 38 15.30 4.48 -2.14
N ASN A 39 16.21 4.66 -3.10
CA ASN A 39 16.27 3.82 -4.30
C ASN A 39 17.65 3.18 -4.44
N LYS A 40 17.72 1.85 -4.62
CA LYS A 40 18.96 1.09 -4.85
C LYS A 40 20.02 1.37 -3.78
N ALA A 41 19.63 1.25 -2.52
CA ALA A 41 20.42 1.68 -1.38
C ALA A 41 20.55 0.58 -0.33
N GLN A 42 21.55 0.69 0.54
CA GLN A 42 21.77 -0.26 1.62
C GLN A 42 21.84 0.45 2.97
N ASN A 43 21.38 -0.22 4.03
CA ASN A 43 21.48 0.28 5.41
C ASN A 43 20.88 1.69 5.56
N VAL A 44 19.64 1.85 5.11
CA VAL A 44 18.91 3.12 5.10
C VAL A 44 17.94 3.19 6.27
N LYS A 45 17.91 4.31 6.97
CA LYS A 45 17.04 4.52 8.13
C LYS A 45 16.24 5.81 7.98
N LEU A 46 14.92 5.71 8.16
CA LEU A 46 14.00 6.82 8.29
C LEU A 46 13.38 6.74 9.69
N ILE A 47 13.85 7.56 10.61
CA ILE A 47 13.57 7.38 12.04
C ILE A 47 13.14 8.68 12.69
N GLY A 48 12.58 8.58 13.90
CA GLY A 48 12.35 9.70 14.78
C GLY A 48 10.97 9.62 15.41
N SER A 49 10.41 10.76 15.77
CA SER A 49 9.06 10.86 16.37
C SER A 49 8.30 12.09 15.90
N GLY A 50 8.78 12.76 14.84
CA GLY A 50 8.05 13.81 14.17
C GLY A 50 7.02 13.26 13.17
N THR A 51 6.58 14.14 12.28
CA THR A 51 5.51 13.86 11.31
C THR A 51 5.97 14.04 9.88
N ILE A 52 5.55 13.14 9.00
CA ILE A 52 5.64 13.27 7.54
C ILE A 52 4.22 13.44 7.02
N ASP A 53 3.92 14.62 6.48
CA ASP A 53 2.61 15.04 6.01
C ASP A 53 2.60 15.11 4.49
N GLY A 54 1.72 14.35 3.85
CA GLY A 54 1.63 14.23 2.41
C GLY A 54 0.77 15.28 1.70
N ASP A 55 0.03 16.12 2.44
CA ASP A 55 -0.84 17.16 1.89
C ASP A 55 -1.89 16.67 0.86
N GLY A 56 -2.28 15.40 0.93
CA GLY A 56 -3.13 14.72 -0.04
C GLY A 56 -4.55 15.27 -0.18
N GLU A 57 -5.10 15.82 0.91
CA GLU A 57 -6.49 16.27 0.99
C GLU A 57 -6.84 17.43 0.05
N HIS A 58 -5.85 18.23 -0.32
CA HIS A 58 -6.07 19.49 -0.99
C HIS A 58 -6.40 19.34 -2.49
N SER A 59 -5.70 18.47 -3.22
CA SER A 59 -5.92 18.28 -4.67
C SER A 59 -5.95 16.81 -5.08
N TRP A 60 -5.11 15.98 -4.48
CA TRP A 60 -4.95 14.58 -4.87
C TRP A 60 -6.19 13.74 -4.59
N TRP A 61 -6.81 13.86 -3.42
CA TRP A 61 -8.00 13.07 -3.08
C TRP A 61 -9.26 13.49 -3.87
N PRO A 62 -9.61 14.79 -3.99
CA PRO A 62 -10.75 15.20 -4.79
C PRO A 62 -10.67 14.70 -6.25
N GLU A 63 -9.50 14.82 -6.87
CA GLU A 63 -9.32 14.40 -8.26
C GLU A 63 -9.40 12.87 -8.41
N ALA A 64 -8.80 12.12 -7.47
CA ALA A 64 -8.88 10.65 -7.48
C ALA A 64 -10.32 10.15 -7.30
N LEU A 65 -11.12 10.80 -6.47
CA LEU A 65 -12.53 10.47 -6.28
C LEU A 65 -13.36 10.72 -7.56
N GLU A 66 -13.11 11.83 -8.27
CA GLU A 66 -13.76 12.12 -9.55
C GLU A 66 -13.41 11.08 -10.62
N VAL A 67 -12.12 10.72 -10.75
CA VAL A 67 -11.70 9.65 -11.67
C VAL A 67 -12.35 8.32 -11.28
N ARG A 68 -12.31 7.95 -10.00
CA ARG A 68 -12.90 6.71 -9.48
C ARG A 68 -14.39 6.63 -9.79
N LYS A 69 -15.13 7.73 -9.62
CA LYS A 69 -16.56 7.82 -9.93
C LYS A 69 -16.82 7.56 -11.42
N ALA A 70 -16.05 8.19 -12.31
CA ALA A 70 -16.17 7.99 -13.75
C ALA A 70 -15.87 6.53 -14.15
N VAL A 71 -14.81 5.94 -13.61
CA VAL A 71 -14.47 4.54 -13.93
C VAL A 71 -15.54 3.57 -13.41
N ARG A 72 -16.05 3.77 -12.18
CA ARG A 72 -17.12 2.94 -11.60
C ARG A 72 -18.46 3.08 -12.34
N SER A 73 -18.70 4.21 -13.02
CA SER A 73 -19.87 4.37 -13.91
C SER A 73 -19.67 3.75 -15.30
N GLY A 74 -18.58 3.00 -15.52
CA GLY A 74 -18.29 2.31 -16.79
C GLY A 74 -17.47 3.14 -17.79
N ASN A 75 -17.05 4.37 -17.45
CA ASN A 75 -16.24 5.21 -18.33
C ASN A 75 -14.75 4.95 -18.12
N THR A 76 -14.29 3.74 -18.44
CA THR A 76 -12.87 3.37 -18.36
C THR A 76 -12.01 4.11 -19.39
N ALA A 77 -12.60 4.51 -20.53
CA ALA A 77 -11.91 5.23 -21.60
C ALA A 77 -11.35 6.60 -21.14
N LEU A 78 -12.03 7.28 -20.20
CA LEU A 78 -11.51 8.52 -19.59
C LEU A 78 -10.19 8.28 -18.86
N PHE A 79 -10.09 7.17 -18.13
CA PHE A 79 -8.88 6.80 -17.42
C PHE A 79 -7.74 6.51 -18.38
N GLU A 80 -7.96 5.64 -19.37
CA GLU A 80 -6.94 5.25 -20.35
C GLU A 80 -6.41 6.44 -21.14
N LYS A 81 -7.29 7.39 -21.50
CA LYS A 81 -6.90 8.63 -22.18
C LYS A 81 -6.02 9.52 -21.30
N ARG A 82 -6.35 9.63 -20.00
CA ARG A 82 -5.68 10.53 -19.07
C ARG A 82 -4.38 9.93 -18.52
N PHE A 83 -4.31 8.60 -18.39
CA PHE A 83 -3.18 7.85 -17.84
C PHE A 83 -2.77 6.71 -18.79
N PRO A 84 -2.25 7.03 -19.98
CA PRO A 84 -1.91 6.02 -20.97
C PRO A 84 -0.86 5.05 -20.44
N GLY A 85 -1.13 3.74 -20.57
CA GLY A 85 -0.23 2.67 -20.13
C GLY A 85 -0.33 2.29 -18.65
N VAL A 86 -1.11 3.04 -17.84
CA VAL A 86 -1.37 2.67 -16.45
C VAL A 86 -2.51 1.65 -16.42
N LYS A 87 -2.28 0.48 -15.83
CA LYS A 87 -3.34 -0.52 -15.62
C LYS A 87 -4.36 0.03 -14.61
N LEU A 88 -5.65 -0.12 -14.91
CA LEU A 88 -6.75 0.32 -14.02
C LEU A 88 -6.62 -0.19 -12.57
N ALA A 89 -6.02 -1.36 -12.36
CA ALA A 89 -5.75 -1.92 -11.02
C ALA A 89 -4.89 -1.01 -10.13
N ASN A 90 -4.05 -0.13 -10.71
CA ASN A 90 -3.27 0.84 -9.94
C ASN A 90 -4.10 2.04 -9.44
N GLY A 91 -5.33 2.23 -9.94
CA GLY A 91 -6.09 3.46 -9.71
C GLY A 91 -5.43 4.68 -10.36
N MET A 92 -5.94 5.88 -10.05
CA MET A 92 -5.33 7.13 -10.53
C MET A 92 -3.92 7.27 -9.94
N PRO A 93 -2.87 7.35 -10.77
CA PRO A 93 -1.51 7.47 -10.29
C PRO A 93 -1.30 8.82 -9.61
N ARG A 94 -0.71 8.78 -8.43
CA ARG A 94 -0.42 9.91 -7.54
C ARG A 94 0.90 9.65 -6.82
N PRO A 95 1.54 10.67 -6.23
CA PRO A 95 2.77 10.46 -5.48
C PRO A 95 2.53 9.54 -4.28
N TRP A 96 3.51 8.68 -3.98
CA TRP A 96 3.52 7.94 -2.71
C TRP A 96 4.19 8.79 -1.62
N LEU A 97 3.86 8.54 -0.35
CA LEU A 97 4.47 9.32 0.72
C LEU A 97 5.92 8.91 0.97
N VAL A 98 6.14 7.63 1.24
CA VAL A 98 7.48 7.06 1.40
C VAL A 98 7.61 5.81 0.55
N GLU A 99 8.71 5.73 -0.18
CA GLU A 99 9.08 4.55 -0.92
C GLU A 99 10.52 4.13 -0.61
N PHE A 100 10.67 2.87 -0.19
CA PHE A 100 11.93 2.15 -0.27
C PHE A 100 11.82 1.23 -1.48
N ASN A 101 12.61 1.51 -2.53
CA ASN A 101 12.74 0.66 -3.71
C ASN A 101 14.16 0.06 -3.80
N GLU A 102 14.25 -1.27 -3.98
CA GLU A 102 15.55 -1.97 -4.09
C GLU A 102 16.49 -1.64 -2.90
N VAL A 103 15.93 -1.60 -1.69
CA VAL A 103 16.68 -1.38 -0.45
C VAL A 103 17.05 -2.71 0.20
N GLU A 104 18.32 -2.84 0.60
CA GLU A 104 18.85 -3.94 1.42
C GLU A 104 19.13 -3.42 2.84
N GLY A 105 18.45 -3.94 3.87
CA GLY A 105 18.63 -3.46 5.24
C GLY A 105 18.00 -2.08 5.47
N GLY A 106 16.67 -2.01 5.49
CA GLY A 106 15.90 -0.79 5.71
C GLY A 106 15.29 -0.70 7.12
N VAL A 107 15.24 0.49 7.71
CA VAL A 107 14.50 0.73 8.97
C VAL A 107 13.61 1.96 8.85
N ILE A 108 12.32 1.81 9.16
CA ILE A 108 11.39 2.91 9.40
C ILE A 108 10.92 2.82 10.86
N TYR A 109 11.21 3.84 11.67
CA TYR A 109 11.00 3.75 13.13
C TYR A 109 10.39 5.00 13.76
N GLY A 110 9.32 4.82 14.54
CA GLY A 110 8.81 5.80 15.49
C GLY A 110 8.01 6.98 14.92
N LEU A 111 7.90 7.07 13.59
CA LEU A 111 7.37 8.23 12.89
C LEU A 111 5.85 8.20 12.73
N ASN A 112 5.29 9.41 12.58
CA ASN A 112 3.90 9.62 12.23
C ASN A 112 3.79 9.98 10.74
N PHE A 113 2.89 9.31 10.03
CA PHE A 113 2.60 9.51 8.61
C PHE A 113 1.14 9.92 8.46
N VAL A 114 0.91 11.07 7.83
CA VAL A 114 -0.44 11.62 7.67
C VAL A 114 -0.68 12.11 6.26
N ASN A 115 -1.95 12.11 5.86
CA ASN A 115 -2.44 12.77 4.65
C ASN A 115 -1.67 12.40 3.36
N SER A 116 -1.26 11.14 3.20
CA SER A 116 -0.60 10.72 1.96
C SER A 116 -1.48 11.00 0.72
N PRO A 117 -0.93 11.51 -0.39
CA PRO A 117 -1.66 11.62 -1.65
C PRO A 117 -2.23 10.30 -2.13
N MET A 118 -1.57 9.17 -1.84
CA MET A 118 -1.94 7.80 -2.19
C MET A 118 -1.33 6.82 -1.17
N LEU A 119 -0.56 5.81 -1.59
CA LEU A 119 0.03 4.81 -0.70
C LEU A 119 0.99 5.48 0.30
N ASN A 120 0.87 5.14 1.58
CA ASN A 120 1.68 5.77 2.64
C ASN A 120 3.12 5.22 2.64
N LEU A 121 3.30 3.94 2.95
CA LEU A 121 4.62 3.33 3.07
C LEU A 121 4.77 2.18 2.07
N VAL A 122 5.60 2.37 1.04
CA VAL A 122 5.80 1.38 -0.02
C VAL A 122 7.18 0.73 0.10
N ILE A 123 7.19 -0.57 0.35
CA ILE A 123 8.38 -1.41 0.44
C ILE A 123 8.46 -2.27 -0.82
N ARG A 124 9.10 -1.75 -1.86
CA ARG A 124 9.13 -2.33 -3.20
C ARG A 124 10.49 -2.94 -3.54
N ASN A 125 10.51 -4.18 -4.03
CA ASN A 125 11.75 -4.87 -4.42
C ASN A 125 12.84 -4.90 -3.33
N CYS A 126 12.45 -4.83 -2.05
CA CYS A 126 13.37 -4.72 -0.94
C CYS A 126 13.69 -6.08 -0.32
N ASN A 127 14.79 -6.14 0.41
CA ASN A 127 15.18 -7.28 1.22
C ASN A 127 15.62 -6.78 2.60
N ASP A 128 15.12 -7.44 3.65
CA ASP A 128 15.42 -7.10 5.06
C ASP A 128 14.99 -5.66 5.42
N VAL A 129 13.68 -5.49 5.68
CA VAL A 129 13.12 -4.17 6.07
C VAL A 129 12.31 -4.30 7.35
N LEU A 130 12.60 -3.43 8.32
CA LEU A 130 11.89 -3.30 9.58
C LEU A 130 11.06 -2.01 9.60
N LEU A 131 9.76 -2.14 9.82
CA LEU A 131 8.85 -1.06 10.21
C LEU A 131 8.45 -1.31 11.67
N ASP A 132 8.85 -0.42 12.57
CA ASP A 132 8.60 -0.57 14.00
C ASP A 132 8.09 0.74 14.62
N SER A 133 7.03 0.64 15.41
CA SER A 133 6.48 1.77 16.17
C SER A 133 6.06 2.94 15.26
N VAL A 134 5.62 2.65 14.03
CA VAL A 134 5.11 3.67 13.11
C VAL A 134 3.63 3.90 13.34
N LYS A 135 3.18 5.13 13.10
CA LYS A 135 1.77 5.50 13.11
C LYS A 135 1.38 6.03 11.74
N VAL A 136 0.38 5.41 11.11
CA VAL A 136 -0.19 5.89 9.84
C VAL A 136 -1.64 6.33 10.08
N THR A 137 -1.99 7.52 9.62
CA THR A 137 -3.34 8.08 9.76
C THR A 137 -3.78 8.73 8.44
N ALA A 138 -4.77 8.14 7.81
CA ALA A 138 -5.47 8.69 6.65
C ALA A 138 -7.00 8.51 6.86
N PRO A 139 -7.83 9.54 6.62
CA PRO A 139 -9.29 9.45 6.78
C PRO A 139 -9.92 8.30 5.98
N VAL A 140 -11.08 7.81 6.40
CA VAL A 140 -11.73 6.66 5.72
C VAL A 140 -12.12 7.01 4.27
N GLU A 141 -12.32 8.30 4.01
CA GLU A 141 -12.73 8.87 2.73
C GLU A 141 -11.55 9.05 1.78
N SER A 142 -10.30 8.96 2.25
CA SER A 142 -9.13 9.17 1.40
C SER A 142 -8.89 7.96 0.47
N PRO A 143 -8.88 8.16 -0.86
CA PRO A 143 -8.85 7.05 -1.81
C PRO A 143 -7.45 6.45 -1.98
N ASN A 144 -7.33 5.12 -1.89
CA ASN A 144 -6.07 4.36 -2.09
C ASN A 144 -4.94 4.83 -1.18
N THR A 145 -5.26 5.03 0.10
CA THR A 145 -4.31 5.42 1.14
C THR A 145 -3.98 4.24 2.04
N ASP A 146 -3.53 3.15 1.42
CA ASP A 146 -3.05 1.96 2.11
C ASP A 146 -1.94 2.34 3.10
N GLY A 147 -1.87 1.64 4.23
CA GLY A 147 -0.93 1.93 5.31
C GLY A 147 0.49 1.50 4.96
N VAL A 148 0.66 0.22 4.67
CA VAL A 148 1.93 -0.37 4.24
C VAL A 148 1.72 -1.29 3.05
N ASP A 149 2.36 -0.99 1.94
CA ASP A 149 2.40 -1.83 0.73
C ASP A 149 3.73 -2.57 0.65
N ILE A 150 3.67 -3.90 0.72
CA ILE A 150 4.84 -4.76 0.55
C ILE A 150 4.75 -5.39 -0.84
N VAL A 151 5.59 -4.92 -1.76
CA VAL A 151 5.53 -5.26 -3.19
C VAL A 151 6.82 -5.94 -3.63
N SER A 152 6.76 -7.21 -3.98
CA SER A 152 7.93 -7.97 -4.48
C SER A 152 9.14 -7.95 -3.54
N SER A 153 8.88 -8.04 -2.24
CA SER A 153 9.88 -7.84 -1.19
C SER A 153 10.01 -9.04 -0.26
N LYS A 154 11.19 -9.20 0.35
CA LYS A 154 11.53 -10.35 1.20
C LYS A 154 11.99 -9.92 2.58
N TYR A 155 11.67 -10.73 3.60
CA TYR A 155 12.08 -10.48 4.99
C TYR A 155 11.64 -9.10 5.50
N VAL A 156 10.35 -8.81 5.34
CA VAL A 156 9.77 -7.54 5.82
C VAL A 156 9.05 -7.79 7.14
N THR A 157 9.37 -6.99 8.15
CA THR A 157 8.71 -7.05 9.47
C THR A 157 7.97 -5.75 9.74
N VAL A 158 6.68 -5.82 10.02
CA VAL A 158 5.86 -4.73 10.56
C VAL A 158 5.52 -5.07 12.01
N ILE A 159 5.95 -4.24 12.97
CA ILE A 159 5.78 -4.48 14.41
C ILE A 159 5.39 -3.22 15.19
N ASN A 160 4.66 -3.37 16.30
CA ASN A 160 4.32 -2.30 17.26
C ASN A 160 3.64 -1.07 16.62
N SER A 161 2.98 -1.25 15.48
CA SER A 161 2.54 -0.14 14.64
C SER A 161 1.04 0.11 14.80
N GLU A 162 0.61 1.36 14.65
CA GLU A 162 -0.79 1.76 14.66
C GLU A 162 -1.18 2.28 13.27
N ILE A 163 -2.15 1.64 12.62
CA ILE A 163 -2.56 2.00 11.25
C ILE A 163 -4.06 2.26 11.21
N TYR A 164 -4.42 3.44 10.72
CA TYR A 164 -5.78 3.92 10.46
C TYR A 164 -5.81 4.53 9.06
N THR A 165 -6.62 3.97 8.15
CA THR A 165 -6.56 4.30 6.71
C THR A 165 -7.92 4.23 6.04
N GLY A 166 -8.08 4.90 4.89
CA GLY A 166 -9.21 4.71 3.98
C GLY A 166 -9.16 3.49 3.07
N ASP A 167 -8.07 2.73 3.10
CA ASP A 167 -7.88 1.49 2.32
C ASP A 167 -7.19 0.42 3.19
N ASP A 168 -6.47 -0.53 2.59
CA ASP A 168 -5.76 -1.62 3.29
C ASP A 168 -4.81 -1.10 4.39
N ASN A 169 -4.86 -1.69 5.59
CA ASN A 169 -3.91 -1.34 6.63
C ASN A 169 -2.51 -1.86 6.26
N VAL A 170 -2.45 -3.10 5.78
CA VAL A 170 -1.25 -3.67 5.16
C VAL A 170 -1.65 -4.46 3.91
N ALA A 171 -1.09 -4.10 2.76
CA ALA A 171 -1.30 -4.80 1.50
C ALA A 171 -0.03 -5.56 1.09
N ILE A 172 -0.18 -6.85 0.79
CA ILE A 172 0.91 -7.72 0.35
C ILE A 172 0.70 -8.06 -1.12
N LYS A 173 1.58 -7.56 -1.97
CA LYS A 173 1.51 -7.63 -3.43
C LYS A 173 2.81 -8.20 -3.98
N SER A 174 2.81 -8.65 -5.22
CA SER A 174 3.99 -9.12 -5.96
C SER A 174 3.95 -8.69 -7.42
N GLY A 175 3.44 -7.50 -7.71
CA GLY A 175 3.47 -6.91 -9.05
C GLY A 175 2.30 -7.27 -9.95
N VAL A 176 2.17 -6.49 -11.03
CA VAL A 176 1.08 -6.57 -12.03
C VAL A 176 1.47 -7.35 -13.28
N ASP A 177 2.74 -7.72 -13.42
CA ASP A 177 3.31 -8.52 -14.52
C ASP A 177 4.54 -9.27 -14.04
N GLN A 178 5.02 -10.21 -14.86
CA GLN A 178 6.17 -11.07 -14.56
C GLN A 178 7.52 -10.45 -14.88
N VAL A 179 7.54 -9.24 -15.45
CA VAL A 179 8.74 -8.68 -16.09
C VAL A 179 9.48 -7.76 -15.13
N THR A 180 8.75 -7.02 -14.31
CA THR A 180 9.29 -5.92 -13.50
C THR A 180 9.41 -6.22 -12.01
N ALA A 181 9.11 -7.45 -11.60
CA ALA A 181 8.84 -7.77 -10.20
C ALA A 181 9.20 -9.22 -9.82
N GLY A 182 9.46 -9.44 -8.53
CA GLY A 182 9.70 -10.76 -7.91
C GLY A 182 8.61 -11.17 -6.92
N PRO A 183 8.70 -12.34 -6.27
CA PRO A 183 7.74 -12.76 -5.25
C PRO A 183 7.82 -11.90 -3.98
N SER A 184 6.71 -11.82 -3.25
CA SER A 184 6.72 -11.35 -1.86
C SER A 184 6.71 -12.53 -0.91
N GLU A 185 7.68 -12.62 0.01
CA GLU A 185 7.82 -13.78 0.90
C GLU A 185 8.52 -13.44 2.23
N ASN A 186 8.27 -14.25 3.25
CA ASN A 186 8.83 -14.08 4.60
C ASN A 186 8.45 -12.72 5.21
N ILE A 187 7.16 -12.41 5.17
CA ILE A 187 6.60 -11.18 5.74
C ILE A 187 6.02 -11.50 7.11
N VAL A 188 6.44 -10.72 8.11
CA VAL A 188 5.97 -10.81 9.49
C VAL A 188 5.20 -9.55 9.82
N ILE A 189 3.95 -9.72 10.28
CA ILE A 189 3.16 -8.64 10.88
C ILE A 189 2.85 -9.07 12.29
N LYS A 190 3.28 -8.28 13.28
CA LYS A 190 3.13 -8.60 14.70
C LYS A 190 2.87 -7.39 15.59
N ASP A 191 2.27 -7.62 16.75
CA ASP A 191 2.03 -6.66 17.84
C ASP A 191 1.52 -5.28 17.35
N SER A 192 0.70 -5.25 16.31
CA SER A 192 0.23 -4.02 15.66
C SER A 192 -1.30 -3.87 15.79
N LEU A 193 -1.73 -2.61 15.91
CA LEU A 193 -3.13 -2.21 16.02
C LEU A 193 -3.62 -1.64 14.69
N PHE A 194 -4.58 -2.31 14.07
CA PHE A 194 -5.25 -1.80 12.88
C PHE A 194 -6.66 -1.34 13.27
N ARG A 195 -6.94 -0.05 13.04
CA ARG A 195 -8.24 0.58 13.30
C ARG A 195 -9.12 0.43 12.05
N GLU A 196 -9.83 1.49 11.67
CA GLU A 196 -10.51 1.53 10.37
C GLU A 196 -9.52 1.36 9.21
N GLY A 197 -10.04 0.76 8.15
CA GLY A 197 -9.30 0.34 6.98
C GLY A 197 -9.80 -1.01 6.48
N HIS A 198 -9.19 -1.51 5.42
CA HIS A 198 -9.61 -2.78 4.81
C HIS A 198 -8.97 -4.02 5.43
N GLY A 199 -8.08 -3.86 6.43
CA GLY A 199 -7.40 -4.93 7.15
C GLY A 199 -6.05 -5.29 6.56
N VAL A 200 -5.60 -6.51 6.82
CA VAL A 200 -4.45 -7.10 6.12
C VAL A 200 -4.94 -7.75 4.84
N SER A 201 -4.52 -7.23 3.70
CA SER A 201 -4.89 -7.71 2.38
C SER A 201 -3.72 -8.37 1.68
N ILE A 202 -4.01 -9.45 0.96
CA ILE A 202 -3.06 -10.07 0.02
C ILE A 202 -3.64 -9.83 -1.37
N GLY A 203 -2.94 -9.04 -2.18
CA GLY A 203 -3.32 -8.66 -3.52
C GLY A 203 -3.75 -7.19 -3.69
N SER A 204 -4.41 -6.83 -4.79
CA SER A 204 -4.81 -7.73 -5.88
C SER A 204 -3.66 -8.10 -6.83
N GLU A 205 -2.50 -7.46 -6.73
CA GLU A 205 -1.40 -7.57 -7.68
C GLU A 205 -0.47 -8.74 -7.31
N THR A 206 -0.90 -9.99 -7.48
CA THR A 206 -0.14 -11.18 -7.04
C THR A 206 0.59 -11.92 -8.17
N ALA A 207 0.94 -11.23 -9.26
CA ALA A 207 1.47 -11.87 -10.47
C ALA A 207 2.66 -12.78 -10.16
N ASN A 208 3.66 -12.31 -9.40
CA ASN A 208 4.89 -13.06 -9.17
C ASN A 208 4.81 -14.04 -8.00
N GLY A 209 3.63 -14.24 -7.42
CA GLY A 209 3.37 -15.16 -6.33
C GLY A 209 3.63 -14.55 -4.96
N ILE A 210 2.93 -15.09 -3.97
CA ILE A 210 3.05 -14.71 -2.56
C ILE A 210 3.46 -15.96 -1.79
N GLY A 211 4.70 -15.95 -1.30
CA GLY A 211 5.32 -17.04 -0.53
C GLY A 211 4.92 -17.01 0.94
N ARG A 212 5.69 -17.67 1.81
CA ARG A 212 5.36 -17.86 3.23
C ARG A 212 5.02 -16.54 3.94
N LEU A 213 3.83 -16.47 4.56
CA LEU A 213 3.37 -15.35 5.36
C LEU A 213 3.11 -15.78 6.82
N PRO A 214 4.12 -15.79 7.70
CA PRO A 214 3.90 -15.93 9.13
C PRO A 214 3.26 -14.67 9.71
N LEU A 215 1.93 -14.68 9.90
CA LEU A 215 1.20 -13.66 10.62
C LEU A 215 1.13 -14.06 12.10
N LYS A 216 1.86 -13.36 12.97
CA LYS A 216 1.86 -13.64 14.41
C LYS A 216 1.43 -12.38 15.12
N THR A 217 0.15 -12.35 15.53
CA THR A 217 -0.41 -11.29 16.38
C THR A 217 -0.61 -9.95 15.68
N ALA A 218 -1.77 -9.75 15.06
CA ALA A 218 -2.27 -8.40 14.79
C ALA A 218 -3.64 -8.29 15.47
N SER A 219 -3.92 -7.20 16.19
CA SER A 219 -5.31 -6.86 16.48
C SER A 219 -5.81 -6.10 15.25
N SER A 220 -6.22 -6.88 14.25
CA SER A 220 -6.86 -6.35 13.05
C SER A 220 -8.37 -6.37 13.23
N SER A 221 -9.09 -5.48 12.56
CA SER A 221 -10.52 -5.69 12.32
C SER A 221 -10.73 -6.78 11.26
N THR A 222 -9.87 -6.97 10.26
CA THR A 222 -10.12 -7.95 9.17
C THR A 222 -8.84 -8.58 8.60
N LEU A 223 -8.89 -9.85 8.19
CA LEU A 223 -7.92 -10.48 7.27
C LEU A 223 -8.61 -10.73 5.92
N LYS A 224 -8.13 -10.13 4.83
CA LYS A 224 -8.65 -10.32 3.48
C LYS A 224 -7.59 -10.93 2.57
N THR A 225 -8.03 -11.76 1.65
CA THR A 225 -7.19 -12.32 0.59
C THR A 225 -7.94 -12.23 -0.73
N ALA A 226 -7.35 -11.58 -1.72
CA ALA A 226 -7.96 -11.39 -3.03
C ALA A 226 -6.92 -11.59 -4.13
N SER A 227 -7.15 -12.56 -5.00
CA SER A 227 -6.34 -12.79 -6.20
C SER A 227 -7.18 -12.45 -7.42
N ALA A 228 -6.58 -11.82 -8.44
CA ALA A 228 -7.18 -11.78 -9.76
C ALA A 228 -7.11 -13.18 -10.41
N SER A 229 -8.01 -13.47 -11.36
CA SER A 229 -8.28 -14.83 -11.89
C SER A 229 -7.15 -15.50 -12.67
N ASN A 230 -5.98 -14.88 -12.81
CA ASN A 230 -4.84 -15.39 -13.58
C ASN A 230 -3.48 -15.21 -12.86
N GLN A 231 -3.48 -15.06 -11.54
CA GLN A 231 -2.25 -14.86 -10.77
C GLN A 231 -1.80 -16.12 -10.02
N ARG A 232 -0.52 -16.15 -9.61
CA ARG A 232 0.12 -17.31 -9.00
C ARG A 232 -0.44 -17.57 -7.59
N ALA A 233 -0.31 -18.82 -7.13
CA ALA A 233 -0.85 -19.27 -5.86
C ALA A 233 -0.33 -18.45 -4.66
N ILE A 234 -1.24 -18.12 -3.73
CA ILE A 234 -0.91 -17.65 -2.38
C ILE A 234 -0.58 -18.89 -1.54
N ALA A 235 0.66 -19.03 -1.11
CA ALA A 235 1.13 -20.23 -0.41
C ALA A 235 1.31 -19.98 1.10
N ALA A 236 0.58 -20.76 1.92
CA ALA A 236 0.72 -20.88 3.37
C ALA A 236 0.64 -19.55 4.17
N ILE A 237 -0.59 -19.19 4.56
CA ILE A 237 -0.85 -18.19 5.60
C ILE A 237 -0.90 -18.92 6.93
N ARG A 238 -0.03 -18.55 7.88
CA ARG A 238 -0.11 -19.04 9.26
C ARG A 238 -0.48 -17.89 10.16
N SER A 239 -1.71 -17.87 10.67
CA SER A 239 -2.14 -16.92 11.69
C SER A 239 -2.07 -17.57 13.07
N ALA A 240 -1.52 -16.86 14.05
CA ALA A 240 -1.60 -17.23 15.46
C ALA A 240 -2.00 -16.00 16.28
N ARG A 241 -3.09 -16.11 17.05
CA ARG A 241 -3.67 -15.08 17.93
C ARG A 241 -4.09 -13.80 17.19
N LEU A 242 -5.22 -13.86 16.48
CA LEU A 242 -5.90 -12.70 15.90
C LEU A 242 -7.05 -12.30 16.84
N THR A 243 -7.02 -11.08 17.39
CA THR A 243 -8.15 -10.54 18.16
C THR A 243 -8.85 -9.50 17.32
N LEU A 244 -10.06 -9.84 16.85
CA LEU A 244 -10.91 -8.95 16.05
C LEU A 244 -11.82 -8.14 16.97
N MET A 245 -11.82 -6.81 16.81
CA MET A 245 -12.80 -5.93 17.45
C MET A 245 -13.67 -5.31 16.34
N ALA A 246 -14.99 -5.53 16.41
CA ALA A 246 -16.01 -4.90 15.54
C ALA A 246 -15.78 -5.00 14.02
N SER A 247 -15.75 -6.22 13.47
CA SER A 247 -15.57 -6.45 12.04
C SER A 247 -16.76 -7.10 11.35
N PRO A 248 -17.14 -6.65 10.12
CA PRO A 248 -18.16 -7.32 9.32
C PRO A 248 -17.67 -8.63 8.66
N TRP A 249 -16.35 -8.91 8.60
CA TRP A 249 -15.81 -10.09 7.93
C TRP A 249 -14.62 -10.71 8.69
N ILE A 250 -14.63 -12.03 8.87
CA ILE A 250 -13.54 -12.75 9.58
C ILE A 250 -12.42 -13.14 8.60
N ALA A 251 -12.80 -13.59 7.40
CA ALA A 251 -11.89 -13.83 6.29
C ALA A 251 -12.67 -13.74 4.96
N LEU A 252 -12.10 -13.07 3.96
CA LEU A 252 -12.61 -13.07 2.59
C LEU A 252 -11.54 -13.68 1.68
N ILE A 253 -11.90 -14.73 0.92
CA ILE A 253 -11.04 -15.34 -0.09
C ILE A 253 -11.76 -15.23 -1.43
N ARG A 254 -11.20 -14.48 -2.39
CA ARG A 254 -11.73 -14.41 -3.76
C ARG A 254 -10.65 -14.69 -4.79
N ARG A 255 -10.96 -15.58 -5.73
CA ARG A 255 -10.08 -15.95 -6.86
C ARG A 255 -10.27 -15.05 -8.09
N SER A 256 -11.34 -14.26 -8.14
CA SER A 256 -11.67 -13.36 -9.24
C SER A 256 -12.18 -12.05 -8.69
N TRP A 257 -11.27 -11.23 -8.16
CA TRP A 257 -11.58 -9.88 -7.71
C TRP A 257 -11.30 -8.88 -8.85
N SER A 258 -12.29 -8.03 -9.12
CA SER A 258 -12.16 -6.84 -9.96
C SER A 258 -12.78 -5.67 -9.19
N PRO A 259 -12.08 -4.54 -9.03
CA PRO A 259 -12.68 -3.33 -8.47
C PRO A 259 -13.61 -2.62 -9.47
N PHE A 260 -13.68 -3.10 -10.72
CA PHE A 260 -14.45 -2.52 -11.82
C PHE A 260 -15.54 -3.46 -12.35
N PRO A 261 -16.65 -2.90 -12.87
CA PRO A 261 -17.73 -3.70 -13.45
C PRO A 261 -17.19 -4.59 -14.58
N MET A 262 -17.46 -5.89 -14.51
CA MET A 262 -17.22 -6.80 -15.63
C MET A 262 -18.36 -6.65 -16.65
N PRO A 263 -18.08 -6.64 -17.97
CA PRO A 263 -19.14 -6.66 -18.98
C PRO A 263 -20.06 -7.87 -18.73
N GLY A 264 -21.34 -7.62 -18.44
CA GLY A 264 -22.36 -8.66 -18.21
C GLY A 264 -22.58 -9.09 -16.76
N ASN A 265 -21.93 -8.50 -15.76
CA ASN A 265 -22.21 -8.79 -14.34
C ASN A 265 -22.18 -7.52 -13.46
N PRO A 266 -23.31 -6.80 -13.33
CA PRO A 266 -23.39 -5.51 -12.65
C PRO A 266 -23.38 -5.59 -11.10
N GLY A 267 -23.29 -6.79 -10.51
CA GLY A 267 -23.73 -7.04 -9.13
C GLY A 267 -22.69 -7.02 -8.00
N LEU A 268 -21.40 -6.73 -8.22
CA LEU A 268 -20.39 -6.85 -7.15
C LEU A 268 -19.38 -5.68 -7.16
N LEU A 269 -19.88 -4.48 -6.86
CA LEU A 269 -19.04 -3.38 -6.38
C LEU A 269 -18.57 -3.71 -4.96
N ALA A 270 -17.29 -4.03 -4.79
CA ALA A 270 -16.67 -4.15 -3.47
C ALA A 270 -15.36 -3.34 -3.45
N TRP A 271 -15.50 -2.11 -2.96
CA TRP A 271 -14.54 -1.25 -2.26
C TRP A 271 -13.04 -1.47 -2.56
N ALA A 272 -12.50 -0.56 -3.36
CA ALA A 272 -11.12 -0.04 -3.35
C ALA A 272 -11.19 1.48 -3.55
#